data_AF-A0A6B3H8P7-F1
#
_entry.id   AF-A0A6B3H8P7-F1
#
_cell.length_a   1.000
_cell.length_b   1.000
_cell.length_c   1.000
_cell.angle_alpha   90.00
_cell.angle_beta   90.00
_cell.angle_gamma   90.00
#
_symmetry.space_group_name_H-M   'P 1'
#
loop_
_entity.id
_entity.type
_entity.pdbx_description
1 polymer ?
#
loop_
_entity_poly.entity_id
_entity_poly.type
_entity_poly.pdbx_seq_one_letter_code
_entity_poly.pdbx_strand_id
1 'polypeptide(L)' 'MSTSDTPEPSSATAPVSHAHPRFAEALAGLGLQVEVRRFPDATRTAAEAAAAVGCALSEIVKSLVFTA' A
#
# COMPACT_ATOMS: atom_id res chain seq x y z
N MET A 1 -22.03 -43.35 -10.97
CA MET A 1 -20.70 -42.72 -11.11
C MET A 1 -20.93 -41.22 -11.12
N SER A 2 -21.06 -40.62 -9.94
CA SER A 2 -21.22 -39.17 -9.79
C SER A 2 -20.12 -38.73 -8.85
N THR A 3 -19.12 -38.04 -9.38
CA THR A 3 -18.18 -37.26 -8.57
C THR A 3 -18.33 -35.83 -9.05
N SER A 4 -19.03 -35.06 -8.22
CA SER A 4 -19.02 -33.61 -8.23
C SER A 4 -17.58 -33.14 -8.08
N ASP A 5 -17.15 -32.22 -8.94
CA ASP A 5 -16.00 -31.36 -8.65
C ASP A 5 -16.53 -29.92 -8.73
N THR A 6 -16.94 -29.42 -7.57
CA THR A 6 -17.22 -28.00 -7.38
C THR A 6 -15.88 -27.36 -7.04
N PRO A 7 -15.36 -26.40 -7.82
CA PRO A 7 -14.14 -25.71 -7.42
C PRO A 7 -14.41 -24.89 -6.16
N GLU A 8 -13.69 -25.21 -5.09
CA GLU A 8 -13.64 -24.39 -3.87
C GLU A 8 -13.14 -22.97 -4.20
N PRO A 9 -13.72 -21.92 -3.59
CA PRO A 9 -13.14 -20.59 -3.68
C PRO A 9 -11.79 -20.59 -2.96
N SER A 10 -10.71 -20.52 -3.74
CA SER A 10 -9.35 -20.37 -3.25
C SER A 10 -9.31 -19.20 -2.26
N SER A 11 -9.01 -19.52 -1.00
CA SER A 11 -8.73 -18.55 0.05
C SER A 11 -7.54 -17.71 -0.40
N ALA A 12 -7.82 -16.55 -0.98
CA ALA A 12 -6.81 -15.57 -1.29
C ALA A 12 -6.22 -15.11 0.05
N THR A 13 -5.01 -15.60 0.35
CA THR A 13 -4.17 -15.07 1.41
C THR A 13 -4.14 -13.56 1.26
N ALA A 14 -4.81 -12.85 2.18
CA ALA A 14 -4.80 -11.40 2.18
C ALA A 14 -3.33 -10.95 2.21
N PRO A 15 -2.88 -10.13 1.26
CA PRO A 15 -1.49 -9.71 1.23
C PRO A 15 -1.18 -9.03 2.55
N VAL A 16 -0.13 -9.51 3.23
CA VAL A 16 0.34 -8.94 4.49
C VAL A 16 0.68 -7.48 4.22
N SER A 17 -0.13 -6.56 4.73
CA SER A 17 0.02 -5.14 4.42
C SER A 17 1.40 -4.67 4.86
N HIS A 18 2.20 -4.20 3.90
CA HIS A 18 3.50 -3.59 4.17
C HIS A 18 3.36 -2.20 4.83
N ALA A 19 2.14 -1.72 5.02
CA ALA A 19 1.85 -0.44 5.65
C ALA A 19 1.94 -0.51 7.17
N HIS A 20 2.27 0.60 7.80
CA HIS A 20 2.21 0.72 9.26
C HIS A 20 0.76 0.49 9.75
N PRO A 21 0.51 -0.25 10.86
CA PRO A 21 -0.84 -0.62 11.31
C PRO A 21 -1.79 0.57 11.45
N ARG A 22 -1.34 1.66 12.08
CA ARG A 22 -2.14 2.90 12.21
C ARG A 22 -2.58 3.52 10.88
N PHE A 23 -1.76 3.38 9.84
CA PHE A 23 -2.11 3.88 8.51
C PHE A 23 -3.17 2.97 7.85
N ALA A 24 -3.03 1.65 7.98
CA ALA A 24 -4.01 0.69 7.48
C ALA A 24 -5.38 0.86 8.15
N GLU A 25 -5.41 1.04 9.48
CA GLU A 25 -6.64 1.31 10.24
C GLU A 25 -7.32 2.61 9.78
N ALA A 26 -6.54 3.68 9.55
CA ALA A 26 -7.08 4.94 9.06
C ALA A 26 -7.69 4.80 7.65
N LEU A 27 -7.05 4.06 6.74
CA LEU A 27 -7.61 3.76 5.42
C LEU A 27 -8.92 2.97 5.52
N ALA A 28 -8.96 1.95 6.38
CA ALA A 28 -10.15 1.14 6.60
C ALA A 28 -11.32 1.97 7.14
N GLY A 29 -11.07 2.88 8.10
CA GLY A 29 -12.08 3.79 8.63
C GLY A 29 -12.64 4.77 7.58
N LEU A 30 -11.88 5.05 6.52
CA LEU A 30 -12.30 5.87 5.37
C LEU A 30 -12.90 5.04 4.22
N GLY A 31 -12.94 3.70 4.33
CA GLY A 31 -13.39 2.82 3.25
C GLY A 31 -12.47 2.81 2.02
N LEU A 32 -11.21 3.23 2.18
CA LEU A 32 -10.25 3.32 1.07
C LEU A 32 -9.44 2.02 0.94
N GLN A 33 -9.28 1.57 -0.31
CA GLN A 33 -8.37 0.48 -0.68
C GLN A 33 -7.20 1.07 -1.45
N VAL A 34 -6.01 1.08 -0.84
CA VAL A 34 -4.79 1.67 -1.42
C VAL A 34 -3.69 0.61 -1.45
N GLU A 35 -3.03 0.47 -2.60
CA GLU A 35 -1.87 -0.39 -2.75
C GLU A 35 -0.64 0.26 -2.07
N VAL A 36 -0.03 -0.46 -1.13
CA VAL A 36 1.20 -0.01 -0.45
C VAL A 36 2.38 -0.84 -0.92
N ARG A 37 3.32 -0.18 -1.60
CA ARG A 37 4.55 -0.79 -2.13
C ARG A 37 5.76 -0.37 -1.29
N ARG A 38 6.70 -1.29 -1.08
CA ARG A 38 7.97 -1.01 -0.40
C ARG A 38 9.08 -0.95 -1.43
N PHE A 39 9.88 0.12 -1.40
CA PHE A 39 11.03 0.29 -2.27
C PHE A 39 12.31 -0.14 -1.54
N PRO A 40 13.23 -0.85 -2.22
CA PRO A 40 14.49 -1.32 -1.62
C PRO A 40 15.48 -0.18 -1.37
N ASP A 41 15.38 0.92 -2.14
CA ASP A 41 16.25 2.08 -2.06
C ASP A 41 15.68 3.19 -1.15
N ALA A 42 16.58 4.07 -0.67
CA ALA A 42 16.25 5.15 0.26
C ALA A 42 15.33 6.19 -0.39
N THR A 43 14.03 6.11 -0.11
CA THR A 43 13.01 7.14 -0.43
C THR A 43 13.07 8.32 0.55
N ARG A 44 14.28 8.73 0.97
CA ARG A 44 14.48 9.71 2.05
C ARG A 44 14.09 11.11 1.60
N THR A 45 14.36 11.45 0.35
CA THR A 45 13.97 12.72 -0.26
C THR A 45 12.81 12.53 -1.24
N ALA A 46 12.07 13.62 -1.48
CA ALA A 46 10.98 13.59 -2.46
C ALA A 46 11.47 13.29 -3.88
N ALA A 47 12.68 13.72 -4.24
CA ALA A 47 13.28 13.44 -5.55
C ALA A 47 13.63 11.96 -5.72
N GLU A 48 14.23 11.33 -4.71
CA GLU A 48 14.50 9.88 -4.72
C GLU A 48 13.19 9.08 -4.77
N ALA A 49 12.17 9.49 -4.01
CA ALA A 49 10.86 8.85 -4.03
C ALA A 49 10.19 8.95 -5.42
N ALA A 50 10.23 10.12 -6.05
CA ALA A 50 9.69 10.31 -7.39
C ALA A 50 10.40 9.43 -8.42
N ALA A 51 11.73 9.35 -8.36
CA ALA A 51 12.52 8.49 -9.24
C ALA A 51 12.22 6.99 -9.02
N ALA A 52 12.11 6.55 -7.77
CA ALA A 52 11.80 5.16 -7.44
C ALA A 52 10.37 4.75 -7.87
N VAL A 53 9.40 5.67 -7.75
CA VAL A 53 8.01 5.44 -8.16
C VAL A 53 7.83 5.56 -9.68
N GLY A 54 8.65 6.38 -10.34
CA GLY A 54 8.50 6.72 -11.76
C GLY A 54 7.41 7.77 -12.01
N CYS A 55 7.28 8.76 -11.12
CA CYS A 55 6.29 9.83 -11.21
C CYS A 55 6.93 11.23 -11.18
N ALA A 56 6.14 12.28 -11.39
CA ALA A 56 6.60 13.66 -11.26
C ALA A 56 6.83 14.03 -9.77
N LEU A 57 7.81 14.91 -9.51
CA LEU A 57 8.15 15.34 -8.14
C LEU A 57 6.95 15.98 -7.41
N SER A 58 6.08 16.69 -8.13
CA SER A 58 4.87 17.31 -7.58
C SER A 58 3.82 16.31 -7.10
N GLU A 59 3.94 15.03 -7.49
CA GLU A 59 3.04 13.95 -7.06
C GLU A 59 3.49 13.33 -5.72
N ILE A 60 4.67 13.72 -5.20
CA ILE A 60 5.18 13.27 -3.91
C ILE A 60 4.75 14.24 -2.80
N VAL A 61 3.87 13.76 -1.93
CA VAL A 61 3.38 14.52 -0.76
C VAL A 61 4.35 14.39 0.42
N LYS A 62 4.63 15.50 1.11
CA LYS A 62 5.38 15.54 2.37
C LYS A 62 4.44 15.90 3.52
N SER A 63 4.34 15.03 4.52
CA SER A 63 3.67 15.33 5.79
C SER A 63 4.61 16.14 6.68
N LEU A 64 4.44 17.46 6.69
CA LEU A 64 5.23 18.37 7.51
C LEU A 64 4.46 18.73 8.79
N VAL A 65 5.15 18.70 9.93
CA VAL A 65 4.58 19.04 11.24
C VAL A 65 5.34 20.23 11.80
N PHE A 66 4.62 21.25 12.26
CA PHE A 66 5.19 22.47 12.86
C PHE A 66 4.63 22.65 14.27
N THR A 67 5.42 23.25 15.15
CA THR A 67 5.01 23.65 16.50
C THR A 67 5.17 25.16 16.64
N ALA A 68 4.35 25.77 17.50
CA ALA A 68 4.41 27.20 17.80
C ALA A 68 5.51 27.54 18.81
#